data_AF-A0A2V2CJ15-F1
#
_entry.id   AF-A0A2V2CJ15-F1
#
_cell.length_a   1.000
_cell.length_b   1.000
_cell.length_c   1.000
_cell.angle_alpha   90.00
_cell.angle_beta   90.00
_cell.angle_gamma   90.00
#
_symmetry.space_group_name_H-M   'P 1'
#
loop_
_entity.id
_entity.type
_entity.pdbx_description
1 polymer ?
#
loop_
_entity_poly.entity_id
_entity_poly.type
_entity_poly.pdbx_seq_one_letter_code
_entity_poly.pdbx_strand_id
1 'polypeptide(L)'
;MSMIPEVKCRRCGETFSALRSSCPNCGTRRVAQSGRTPGTTPGTVRGTASYERAETNTKWQMIFGLILVVAVILAVIVMVSTSLNGTDSGSGGKATAPIVTDVIPTIEAAPTPTPTPTPTLQNIKIFYGKNEQGDDANGGYSPLMHVGDEALTFTAVAYPIDLGVTNFTWRCDQEGIVQLTPSEDGSSCKVEVLQAKAGGVKIYAEAYGVEGYFKLYCVE
;
A
#
# COMPACT_ATOMS: atom_id res chain seq x y z
N MET A 1 -66.05 22.09 -4.27
CA MET A 1 -64.91 22.76 -4.93
C MET A 1 -63.84 21.72 -5.18
N SER A 2 -63.70 21.27 -6.42
CA SER A 2 -62.77 20.22 -6.84
C SER A 2 -61.34 20.77 -6.86
N MET A 3 -60.59 20.65 -5.77
CA MET A 3 -59.14 20.89 -5.76
C MET A 3 -58.45 19.71 -6.41
N ILE A 4 -58.22 19.79 -7.72
CA ILE A 4 -57.33 18.86 -8.41
C ILE A 4 -55.90 19.21 -7.98
N PRO A 5 -55.16 18.29 -7.33
CA PRO A 5 -53.81 18.59 -6.87
C PRO A 5 -52.87 18.83 -8.06
N GLU A 6 -52.08 19.89 -7.98
CA GLU A 6 -51.05 20.22 -8.97
C GLU A 6 -49.66 19.78 -8.47
N VAL A 7 -48.81 19.36 -9.40
CA VAL A 7 -47.45 18.90 -9.12
C VAL A 7 -46.48 19.59 -10.08
N LYS A 8 -45.38 20.10 -9.54
CA LYS A 8 -44.32 20.73 -10.32
C LYS A 8 -43.40 19.67 -10.94
N CYS A 9 -43.13 19.79 -12.24
CA CYS A 9 -42.18 18.91 -12.92
C CYS A 9 -40.75 19.17 -12.43
N ARG A 10 -40.00 18.10 -12.11
CA ARG A 10 -38.59 18.20 -11.72
C ARG A 10 -37.65 18.64 -12.84
N ARG A 11 -38.01 18.38 -14.11
CA ARG A 11 -37.13 18.59 -15.25
C ARG A 11 -37.36 19.94 -15.92
N CYS A 12 -38.61 20.29 -16.20
CA CYS A 12 -38.95 21.55 -16.85
C CYS A 12 -39.55 22.59 -15.90
N GLY A 13 -39.83 22.25 -14.64
CA GLY A 13 -40.36 23.21 -13.66
C GLY A 13 -41.84 23.59 -13.83
N GLU A 14 -42.50 23.13 -14.89
CA GLU A 14 -43.92 23.43 -15.13
C GLU A 14 -44.85 22.70 -14.16
N THR A 15 -45.91 23.38 -13.72
CA THR A 15 -46.96 22.81 -12.89
C THR A 15 -48.00 22.12 -13.76
N PHE A 16 -48.33 20.88 -13.43
CA PHE A 16 -49.35 20.12 -14.15
C PHE A 16 -50.18 19.29 -13.18
N SER A 17 -51.38 18.90 -13.61
CA SER A 17 -52.30 18.09 -12.80
C SER A 17 -51.66 16.76 -12.39
N ALA A 18 -51.77 16.42 -11.09
CA ALA A 18 -51.24 15.17 -10.53
C ALA A 18 -51.93 13.90 -11.07
N LEU A 19 -53.01 14.05 -11.83
CA LEU A 19 -53.71 12.95 -12.51
C LEU A 19 -52.89 12.36 -13.66
N ARG A 20 -51.90 13.09 -14.18
CA ARG A 20 -51.05 12.63 -15.29
C ARG A 20 -49.78 11.97 -14.77
N SER A 21 -49.47 10.78 -15.29
CA SER A 21 -48.27 10.01 -14.91
C SER A 21 -46.96 10.56 -15.48
N SER A 22 -47.04 11.42 -16.48
CA SER A 22 -45.89 12.01 -17.18
C SER A 22 -46.14 13.50 -17.41
N CYS A 23 -45.06 14.29 -17.39
CA CYS A 23 -45.15 15.72 -17.67
C CYS A 23 -45.52 15.96 -19.14
N PRO A 24 -46.55 16.79 -19.44
CA PRO A 24 -46.97 17.06 -20.81
C PRO A 24 -45.93 17.84 -21.63
N ASN A 25 -45.06 18.61 -20.97
CA ASN A 25 -44.12 19.50 -21.67
C ASN A 25 -42.74 18.83 -21.92
N CYS A 26 -42.33 17.87 -21.10
CA CYS A 26 -41.01 17.23 -21.24
C CYS A 26 -41.02 15.69 -21.20
N GLY A 27 -42.20 15.06 -21.17
CA GLY A 27 -42.36 13.60 -21.19
C GLY A 27 -41.82 12.84 -19.97
N THR A 28 -41.22 13.53 -19.00
CA THR A 28 -40.57 12.89 -17.86
C THR A 28 -41.61 12.22 -16.96
N ARG A 29 -41.48 10.91 -16.74
CA ARG A 29 -42.39 10.12 -15.90
C ARG A 29 -42.26 10.54 -14.43
N ARG A 30 -43.39 10.65 -13.74
CA ARG A 30 -43.43 10.90 -12.30
C ARG A 30 -42.97 9.63 -11.57
N VAL A 31 -41.81 9.70 -10.92
CA VAL A 31 -41.28 8.62 -10.08
C VAL A 31 -41.58 8.99 -8.63
N ALA A 32 -42.20 8.09 -7.87
CA ALA A 32 -42.35 8.28 -6.43
C ALA A 32 -40.95 8.29 -5.82
N GLN A 33 -40.53 9.43 -5.24
CA GLN A 33 -39.28 9.44 -4.49
C GLN A 33 -39.44 8.53 -3.28
N SER A 34 -38.55 7.54 -3.15
CA SER A 34 -38.39 6.82 -1.89
C SER A 34 -38.09 7.84 -0.79
N GLY A 35 -38.90 7.90 0.25
CA GLY A 35 -38.70 8.75 1.44
C GLY A 35 -37.51 8.35 2.30
N ARG A 36 -36.49 7.68 1.74
CA ARG A 36 -35.22 7.47 2.43
C ARG A 36 -34.49 8.80 2.43
N THR A 37 -34.42 9.42 3.60
CA THR A 37 -33.46 10.47 3.94
C THR A 37 -32.11 10.13 3.31
N PRO A 38 -31.41 11.07 2.64
CA PRO A 38 -30.07 10.80 2.14
C PRO A 38 -29.25 10.24 3.30
N GLY A 39 -28.78 9.00 3.16
CA GLY A 39 -27.97 8.37 4.19
C GLY A 39 -26.78 9.26 4.50
N THR A 40 -26.41 9.34 5.78
CA THR A 40 -25.18 10.00 6.22
C THR A 40 -24.03 9.54 5.34
N THR A 41 -23.18 10.48 4.91
CA THR A 41 -22.04 10.24 4.03
C THR A 41 -21.28 8.98 4.45
N PRO A 42 -20.93 8.07 3.50
CA PRO A 42 -20.45 6.71 3.80
C PRO A 42 -19.29 6.59 4.80
N GLY A 43 -18.52 7.67 5.02
CA GLY A 43 -17.37 7.72 5.93
C GLY A 43 -17.70 7.82 7.43
N THR A 44 -18.96 8.01 7.83
CA THR A 44 -19.34 8.13 9.26
C THR A 44 -20.02 6.88 9.84
N VAL A 45 -20.30 5.88 9.00
CA VAL A 45 -21.01 4.65 9.41
C VAL A 45 -20.01 3.55 9.73
N ARG A 46 -19.94 3.13 10.99
CA ARG A 46 -19.09 2.01 11.44
C ARG A 46 -19.41 0.74 10.66
N GLY A 47 -18.38 0.08 10.13
CA GLY A 47 -18.51 -1.18 9.37
C GLY A 47 -18.66 -1.04 7.85
N THR A 48 -18.50 0.16 7.29
CA THR A 48 -18.35 0.32 5.83
C THR A 48 -16.87 0.32 5.44
N ALA A 49 -16.55 -0.16 4.23
CA ALA A 49 -15.19 -0.11 3.70
C ALA A 49 -14.63 1.33 3.55
N SER A 50 -15.48 2.35 3.70
CA SER A 50 -15.10 3.77 3.76
C SER A 50 -14.66 4.17 5.17
N TYR A 51 -15.27 3.59 6.22
CA TYR A 51 -14.91 3.81 7.62
C TYR A 51 -13.55 3.18 7.96
N GLU A 52 -13.31 1.95 7.51
CA GLU A 52 -12.02 1.25 7.72
C GLU A 52 -10.83 2.03 7.11
N ARG A 53 -11.04 2.65 5.94
CA ARG A 53 -10.02 3.51 5.30
C ARG A 53 -9.82 4.85 6.02
N ALA A 54 -10.82 5.36 6.72
CA ALA A 54 -10.67 6.59 7.51
C ALA A 54 -9.95 6.32 8.85
N GLU A 55 -10.17 5.15 9.44
CA GLU A 55 -9.52 4.72 10.68
C GLU A 55 -8.03 4.46 10.49
N THR A 56 -7.63 3.81 9.39
CA THR A 56 -6.20 3.59 9.10
C THR A 56 -5.45 4.90 8.91
N ASN A 57 -6.01 5.85 8.16
CA ASN A 57 -5.38 7.15 7.92
C ASN A 57 -5.25 7.99 9.21
N THR A 58 -6.24 7.97 10.10
CA THR A 58 -6.16 8.69 11.37
C THR A 58 -5.14 8.09 12.34
N LYS A 59 -4.98 6.76 12.35
CA LYS A 59 -3.93 6.07 13.13
C LYS A 59 -2.53 6.47 12.69
N TRP A 60 -2.27 6.52 11.39
CA TRP A 60 -0.97 6.97 10.85
C TRP A 60 -0.71 8.44 11.13
N GLN A 61 -1.73 9.30 11.01
CA GLN A 61 -1.60 10.73 11.31
C GLN A 61 -1.25 10.99 12.79
N MET A 62 -1.82 10.23 13.73
CA MET A 62 -1.49 10.33 15.16
C MET A 62 -0.05 9.89 15.46
N ILE A 63 0.46 8.87 14.77
CA ILE A 63 1.84 8.38 14.92
C ILE A 63 2.83 9.43 14.42
N PHE A 64 2.61 9.99 13.22
CA PHE A 64 3.48 11.05 12.69
C PHE A 64 3.45 12.31 13.58
N GLY A 65 2.29 12.67 14.11
CA GLY A 65 2.16 13.79 15.05
C GLY A 65 2.97 13.59 16.34
N LEU A 66 2.91 12.40 16.95
CA LEU A 66 3.65 12.10 18.17
C LEU A 66 5.16 12.16 17.95
N ILE A 67 5.64 11.57 16.84
CA ILE A 67 7.07 11.56 16.50
C ILE A 67 7.61 13.00 16.33
N LEU A 68 6.83 13.88 15.68
CA LEU A 68 7.21 15.28 15.49
C LEU A 68 7.38 15.99 16.85
N VAL A 69 6.42 15.82 17.76
CA VAL A 69 6.49 16.44 19.10
C VAL A 69 7.73 15.99 19.87
N VAL A 70 8.04 14.68 19.85
CA VAL A 70 9.23 14.14 20.53
C VAL A 70 10.53 14.73 19.94
N ALA A 71 10.62 14.83 18.62
CA ALA A 71 11.80 15.39 17.96
C ALA A 71 12.08 16.84 18.37
N VAL A 72 11.04 17.67 18.49
CA VAL A 72 11.17 19.07 18.93
C VAL A 72 11.65 19.15 20.38
N ILE A 73 11.11 18.31 21.26
CA ILE A 73 11.53 18.27 22.67
C ILE A 73 13.03 17.90 22.77
N LEU A 74 13.48 16.89 22.02
CA LEU A 74 14.90 16.49 22.01
C LEU A 74 15.81 17.60 21.50
N ALA A 75 15.43 18.32 20.44
CA ALA A 75 16.20 19.44 19.91
C ALA A 75 16.39 20.56 20.95
N VAL A 76 15.35 20.88 21.71
CA VAL A 76 15.41 21.90 22.78
C VAL A 76 16.33 21.44 23.91
N ILE A 77 16.21 20.18 24.36
CA ILE A 77 17.08 19.63 25.41
C ILE A 77 18.55 19.71 24.98
N VAL A 78 18.86 19.33 23.73
CA VAL A 78 20.22 19.40 23.19
C VAL A 78 20.71 20.84 23.18
N MET A 79 19.91 21.79 22.67
CA MET A 79 20.28 23.21 22.62
C MET A 79 20.57 23.80 24.01
N VAL A 80 19.77 23.46 25.02
CA VAL A 80 20.00 23.91 26.39
C VAL A 80 21.25 23.25 26.98
N SER A 81 21.45 21.95 26.75
CA SER A 81 22.61 21.21 27.27
C SER A 81 23.94 21.69 26.68
N THR A 82 23.99 22.05 25.39
CA THR A 82 25.20 22.60 24.77
C THR A 82 25.45 24.06 25.16
N SER A 83 24.40 24.83 25.43
CA SER A 83 24.52 26.22 25.90
C SER A 83 25.05 26.30 27.35
N LEU A 84 24.79 25.29 28.17
CA LEU A 84 25.23 25.24 29.57
C LEU A 84 26.66 24.68 29.76
N ASN A 85 27.26 24.06 28.72
CA ASN A 85 28.58 23.45 28.80
C ASN A 85 29.73 24.35 28.29
N GLY A 86 29.44 25.61 27.95
CA GLY A 86 30.37 26.55 27.31
C GLY A 86 31.12 27.52 28.25
N THR A 87 30.98 27.40 29.58
CA THR A 87 31.56 28.37 30.52
C THR A 87 32.93 28.00 31.11
N ASP A 88 33.54 26.88 30.75
CA ASP A 88 34.86 26.53 31.29
C ASP A 88 35.89 26.23 30.19
N SER A 89 37.04 26.93 30.26
CA SER A 89 38.25 26.89 29.40
C SER A 89 38.21 27.89 28.24
N GLY A 90 39.00 28.96 28.17
CA GLY A 90 40.37 29.15 28.64
C GLY A 90 41.15 29.92 27.58
N SER A 91 41.26 31.24 27.78
CA SER A 91 42.23 32.22 27.25
C SER A 91 43.26 31.80 26.18
N GLY A 92 43.34 32.59 25.09
CA GLY A 92 44.64 32.88 24.46
C GLY A 92 44.61 33.13 22.95
N GLY A 93 44.76 34.38 22.50
CA GLY A 93 45.13 34.70 21.11
C GLY A 93 44.88 36.15 20.71
N LYS A 94 45.91 37.00 20.84
CA LYS A 94 45.94 38.43 20.52
C LYS A 94 45.65 38.75 19.04
N ALA A 95 44.99 39.88 18.83
CA ALA A 95 44.80 40.54 17.53
C ALA A 95 46.12 41.10 16.96
N THR A 96 46.31 41.04 15.63
CA THR A 96 47.25 41.88 14.85
C THR A 96 46.64 42.17 13.47
N ALA A 97 46.94 43.37 12.97
CA ALA A 97 46.22 44.25 12.05
C ALA A 97 46.10 43.80 10.56
N PRO A 98 45.28 44.48 9.73
CA PRO A 98 44.71 43.97 8.48
C PRO A 98 45.52 44.35 7.24
N ILE A 99 45.38 43.61 6.13
CA ILE A 99 45.39 44.19 4.78
C ILE A 99 44.90 43.21 3.70
N VAL A 100 43.85 43.67 3.01
CA VAL A 100 43.36 43.36 1.65
C VAL A 100 43.28 41.88 1.25
N THR A 101 42.10 41.29 1.42
CA THR A 101 41.64 40.14 0.63
C THR A 101 40.64 40.63 -0.40
N ASP A 102 40.92 40.36 -1.68
CA ASP A 102 39.95 40.42 -2.78
C ASP A 102 38.69 39.64 -2.39
N VAL A 103 37.61 40.34 -2.05
CA VAL A 103 36.32 39.72 -1.78
C VAL A 103 35.61 39.49 -3.11
N ILE A 104 35.94 38.39 -3.77
CA ILE A 104 35.00 37.78 -4.72
C ILE A 104 33.95 37.08 -3.84
N PRO A 105 32.64 37.36 -3.98
CA PRO A 105 31.63 36.68 -3.20
C PRO A 105 31.67 35.18 -3.53
N THR A 106 32.05 34.34 -2.56
CA THR A 106 31.81 32.90 -2.63
C THR A 106 30.30 32.70 -2.68
N ILE A 107 29.79 32.30 -3.85
CA ILE A 107 28.44 31.80 -4.00
C ILE A 107 28.41 30.48 -3.23
N GLU A 108 27.75 30.47 -2.07
CA GLU A 108 27.47 29.25 -1.32
C GLU A 108 26.66 28.31 -2.22
N ALA A 109 27.21 27.13 -2.49
CA ALA A 109 26.52 26.13 -3.29
C ALA A 109 25.20 25.75 -2.60
N ALA A 110 24.12 25.72 -3.37
CA ALA A 110 22.81 25.33 -2.86
C ALA A 110 22.89 23.97 -2.13
N PRO A 111 22.16 23.78 -1.00
CA PRO A 111 22.21 22.53 -0.25
C PRO A 111 21.83 21.37 -1.18
N THR A 112 22.71 20.38 -1.25
CA THR A 112 22.43 19.15 -2.00
C THR A 112 21.20 18.49 -1.38
N PRO A 113 20.16 18.14 -2.15
CA PRO A 113 18.98 17.50 -1.60
C PRO A 113 19.39 16.20 -0.90
N THR A 114 18.97 16.02 0.35
CA THR A 114 19.11 14.77 1.09
C THR A 114 18.55 13.63 0.22
N PRO A 115 19.26 12.50 0.06
CA PRO A 115 18.76 11.40 -0.76
C PRO A 115 17.42 10.93 -0.21
N THR A 116 16.38 10.98 -1.05
CA THR A 116 15.10 10.34 -0.79
C THR A 116 15.36 8.85 -0.52
N PRO A 117 14.84 8.24 0.56
CA PRO A 117 15.05 6.82 0.80
C PRO A 117 14.50 6.03 -0.39
N THR A 118 15.38 5.28 -1.06
CA THR A 118 14.97 4.33 -2.10
C THR A 118 14.04 3.30 -1.44
N PRO A 119 12.83 3.08 -1.95
CA PRO A 119 11.97 2.04 -1.40
C PRO A 119 12.70 0.70 -1.50
N THR A 120 12.82 0.00 -0.38
CA THR A 120 13.42 -1.35 -0.33
C THR A 120 12.31 -2.40 -0.40
N LEU A 121 12.60 -3.50 -1.10
CA LEU A 121 11.73 -4.67 -1.11
C LEU A 121 11.63 -5.23 0.32
N GLN A 122 10.41 -5.42 0.81
CA GLN A 122 10.16 -5.85 2.18
C GLN A 122 9.81 -7.34 2.27
N ASN A 123 8.93 -7.81 1.39
CA ASN A 123 8.45 -9.19 1.41
C ASN A 123 8.01 -9.63 0.01
N ILE A 124 8.03 -10.94 -0.23
CA ILE A 124 7.53 -11.59 -1.44
C ILE A 124 6.43 -12.57 -1.03
N LYS A 125 5.25 -12.42 -1.63
CA LYS A 125 4.13 -13.34 -1.43
C LYS A 125 3.86 -14.11 -2.70
N ILE A 126 3.51 -15.39 -2.55
CA ILE A 126 3.24 -16.29 -3.67
C ILE A 126 1.76 -16.61 -3.69
N PHE A 127 1.14 -16.58 -4.87
CA PHE A 127 -0.29 -16.79 -5.06
C PHE A 127 -0.55 -17.91 -6.05
N TYR A 128 -1.60 -18.68 -5.79
CA TYR A 128 -2.26 -19.52 -6.78
C TYR A 128 -3.65 -18.93 -7.04
N GLY A 129 -3.86 -18.39 -8.25
CA GLY A 129 -5.05 -17.61 -8.55
C GLY A 129 -5.18 -16.38 -7.63
N LYS A 130 -6.11 -16.44 -6.67
CA LYS A 130 -6.34 -15.36 -5.68
C LYS A 130 -5.90 -15.74 -4.26
N ASN A 131 -5.43 -16.97 -4.06
CA ASN A 131 -5.12 -17.50 -2.73
C ASN A 131 -3.63 -17.36 -2.46
N GLU A 132 -3.28 -16.70 -1.37
CA GLU A 132 -1.90 -16.64 -0.87
C GLU A 132 -1.46 -18.05 -0.42
N GLN A 133 -0.31 -18.49 -0.91
CA GLN A 133 0.32 -19.76 -0.55
C GLN A 133 1.35 -19.52 0.55
N GLY A 134 1.56 -20.53 1.40
CA GLY A 134 2.52 -20.47 2.47
C GLY A 134 2.84 -21.84 3.06
N ASP A 135 3.46 -21.82 4.24
CA ASP A 135 3.76 -23.02 5.01
C ASP A 135 2.68 -23.20 6.09
N ASP A 136 2.03 -24.36 6.11
CA ASP A 136 1.00 -24.73 7.08
C ASP A 136 1.53 -24.70 8.52
N ALA A 137 2.82 -25.00 8.71
CA ALA A 137 3.49 -24.86 10.00
C ALA A 137 3.51 -23.40 10.52
N ASN A 138 3.42 -22.42 9.61
CA ASN A 138 3.38 -20.99 9.91
C ASN A 138 1.97 -20.39 9.79
N GLY A 139 0.93 -21.22 9.70
CA GLY A 139 -0.47 -20.78 9.50
C GLY A 139 -0.80 -20.33 8.08
N GLY A 140 0.07 -20.61 7.11
CA GLY A 140 -0.18 -20.39 5.68
C GLY A 140 -0.98 -21.53 5.04
N TYR A 141 -1.36 -21.33 3.77
CA TYR A 141 -2.02 -22.38 2.98
C TYR A 141 -0.98 -23.13 2.15
N SER A 142 -0.79 -24.42 2.44
CA SER A 142 0.09 -25.30 1.68
C SER A 142 -0.72 -26.09 0.64
N PRO A 143 -0.51 -25.86 -0.67
CA PRO A 143 -1.20 -26.59 -1.72
C PRO A 143 -0.77 -28.06 -1.77
N LEU A 144 -1.65 -28.87 -2.34
CA LEU A 144 -1.44 -30.30 -2.59
C LEU A 144 -1.58 -30.55 -4.09
N MET A 145 -0.64 -31.31 -4.66
CA MET A 145 -0.63 -31.71 -6.07
C MET A 145 -0.28 -33.19 -6.18
N HIS A 146 -0.92 -33.90 -7.12
CA HIS A 146 -0.64 -35.30 -7.40
C HIS A 146 0.41 -35.43 -8.50
N VAL A 147 1.11 -36.56 -8.52
CA VAL A 147 2.05 -36.89 -9.59
C VAL A 147 1.28 -37.06 -10.90
N GLY A 148 1.70 -36.34 -11.94
CA GLY A 148 1.05 -36.38 -13.26
C GLY A 148 -0.18 -35.47 -13.40
N ASP A 149 -0.52 -34.67 -12.38
CA ASP A 149 -1.46 -33.55 -12.53
C ASP A 149 -0.91 -32.51 -13.52
N GLU A 150 -1.82 -31.75 -14.15
CA GLU A 150 -1.43 -30.63 -15.01
C GLU A 150 -0.62 -29.59 -14.23
N ALA A 151 0.42 -29.04 -14.87
CA ALA A 151 1.29 -28.05 -14.24
C ALA A 151 0.49 -26.82 -13.76
N LEU A 152 0.58 -26.52 -12.47
CA LEU A 152 -0.11 -25.38 -11.87
C LEU A 152 0.76 -24.13 -11.95
N THR A 153 0.14 -22.99 -12.26
CA THR A 153 0.85 -21.71 -12.35
C THR A 153 0.73 -20.92 -11.05
N PHE A 154 1.87 -20.62 -10.44
CA PHE A 154 1.99 -19.79 -9.25
C PHE A 154 2.56 -18.41 -9.63
N THR A 155 2.13 -17.35 -8.95
CA THR A 155 2.55 -15.97 -9.23
C THR A 155 3.19 -15.37 -7.99
N ALA A 156 4.39 -14.79 -8.13
CA ALA A 156 5.07 -14.06 -7.07
C ALA A 156 4.75 -12.56 -7.17
N VAL A 157 4.52 -11.93 -6.02
CA VAL A 157 4.25 -10.50 -5.90
C VAL A 157 5.15 -9.92 -4.82
N ALA A 158 5.90 -8.89 -5.21
CA ALA A 158 6.76 -8.11 -4.34
C ALA A 158 5.96 -7.03 -3.60
N TYR A 159 6.27 -6.84 -2.33
CA TYR A 159 5.72 -5.76 -1.51
C TYR A 159 6.83 -4.84 -0.99
N PRO A 160 6.64 -3.51 -1.06
CA PRO A 160 5.48 -2.79 -1.60
C PRO A 160 5.32 -2.95 -3.13
N ILE A 161 4.05 -3.02 -3.61
CA ILE A 161 3.72 -3.28 -5.03
C ILE A 161 4.28 -2.19 -5.95
N ASP A 162 4.40 -0.97 -5.46
CA ASP A 162 4.84 0.20 -6.22
C ASP A 162 6.29 0.12 -6.72
N LEU A 163 7.06 -0.88 -6.24
CA LEU A 163 8.41 -1.17 -6.74
C LEU A 163 8.42 -1.76 -8.15
N GLY A 164 7.30 -2.34 -8.62
CA GLY A 164 7.21 -2.91 -9.97
C GLY A 164 8.15 -4.09 -10.22
N VAL A 165 8.57 -4.82 -9.18
CA VAL A 165 9.45 -5.99 -9.33
C VAL A 165 8.68 -7.12 -10.03
N THR A 166 9.20 -7.54 -11.17
CA THR A 166 8.65 -8.66 -11.96
C THR A 166 9.62 -9.82 -12.09
N ASN A 167 10.93 -9.58 -11.92
CA ASN A 167 11.99 -10.56 -12.10
C ASN A 167 12.23 -11.39 -10.83
N PHE A 168 11.48 -12.46 -10.65
CA PHE A 168 11.72 -13.43 -9.57
C PHE A 168 12.52 -14.63 -10.06
N THR A 169 13.45 -15.08 -9.21
CA THR A 169 14.18 -16.33 -9.39
C THR A 169 13.48 -17.42 -8.59
N TRP A 170 13.05 -18.48 -9.28
CA TRP A 170 12.34 -19.60 -8.65
C TRP A 170 13.30 -20.75 -8.39
N ARG A 171 13.23 -21.32 -7.19
CA ARG A 171 14.05 -22.47 -6.78
C ARG A 171 13.23 -23.44 -5.94
N CYS A 172 13.58 -24.72 -5.99
CA CYS A 172 13.04 -25.73 -5.09
C CYS A 172 14.13 -26.24 -4.15
N ASP A 173 13.73 -26.70 -2.97
CA ASP A 173 14.65 -27.28 -1.99
C ASP A 173 15.26 -28.61 -2.45
N GLN A 174 14.60 -29.29 -3.39
CA GLN A 174 14.90 -30.66 -3.79
C GLN A 174 14.66 -30.84 -5.28
N GLU A 175 15.75 -30.94 -6.03
CA GLU A 175 15.72 -31.16 -7.47
C GLU A 175 15.14 -32.55 -7.80
N GLY A 176 14.45 -32.67 -8.93
CA GLY A 176 13.93 -33.94 -9.45
C GLY A 176 12.57 -34.38 -8.91
N ILE A 177 12.05 -33.75 -7.85
CA ILE A 177 10.70 -34.03 -7.32
C ILE A 177 9.66 -33.15 -8.00
N VAL A 178 10.03 -31.90 -8.26
CA VAL A 178 9.17 -30.89 -8.86
C VAL A 178 9.93 -30.23 -10.01
N GLN A 179 9.28 -30.07 -11.14
CA GLN A 179 9.79 -29.31 -12.27
C GLN A 179 9.23 -27.88 -12.21
N LEU A 180 10.14 -26.90 -12.23
CA LEU A 180 9.82 -25.48 -12.23
C LEU A 180 10.07 -24.92 -13.62
N THR A 181 9.05 -24.32 -14.22
CA THR A 181 9.15 -23.64 -15.52
C THR A 181 8.72 -22.17 -15.33
N PRO A 182 9.67 -21.27 -15.02
CA PRO A 182 9.38 -19.85 -14.88
C PRO A 182 8.93 -19.25 -16.22
N SER A 183 8.01 -18.29 -16.16
CA SER A 183 7.60 -17.46 -17.31
C SER A 183 8.75 -16.55 -17.75
N GLU A 184 8.70 -16.03 -18.99
CA GLU A 184 9.70 -15.12 -19.55
C GLU A 184 9.94 -13.89 -18.64
N ASP A 185 8.87 -13.39 -18.02
CA ASP A 185 8.93 -12.25 -17.11
C ASP A 185 9.43 -12.60 -15.70
N GLY A 186 9.55 -13.88 -15.35
CA GLY A 186 9.90 -14.38 -14.01
C GLY A 186 8.79 -14.21 -12.94
N SER A 187 7.73 -13.46 -13.23
CA SER A 187 6.63 -13.16 -12.30
C SER A 187 5.79 -14.39 -11.92
N SER A 188 5.72 -15.38 -12.80
CA SER A 188 5.01 -16.62 -12.57
C SER A 188 5.87 -17.83 -12.88
N CYS A 189 5.55 -18.95 -12.24
CA CYS A 189 6.23 -20.22 -12.44
C CYS A 189 5.19 -21.34 -12.53
N LYS A 190 5.31 -22.14 -13.59
CA LYS A 190 4.58 -23.40 -13.71
C LYS A 190 5.31 -24.47 -12.91
N VAL A 191 4.56 -25.18 -12.10
CA VAL A 191 5.06 -26.17 -11.16
C VAL A 191 4.38 -27.49 -11.49
N GLU A 192 5.18 -28.51 -11.78
CA GLU A 192 4.73 -29.86 -12.09
C GLU A 192 5.37 -30.86 -11.13
N VAL A 193 4.57 -31.77 -10.57
CA VAL A 193 5.06 -32.78 -9.62
C VAL A 193 5.44 -34.04 -10.39
N LEU A 194 6.73 -34.38 -10.36
CA LEU A 194 7.29 -35.55 -11.03
C LEU A 194 7.28 -36.79 -10.12
N GLN A 195 7.45 -36.60 -8.80
CA GLN A 195 7.50 -37.68 -7.82
C GLN A 195 6.80 -37.27 -6.53
N ALA A 196 6.17 -38.24 -5.86
CA ALA A 196 5.57 -38.02 -4.56
C ALA A 196 6.65 -37.92 -3.48
N LYS A 197 6.42 -37.08 -2.47
CA LYS A 197 7.34 -36.93 -1.34
C LYS A 197 6.58 -36.73 -0.03
N ALA A 198 6.82 -37.63 0.91
CA ALA A 198 6.36 -37.47 2.28
C ALA A 198 6.91 -36.17 2.89
N GLY A 199 6.02 -35.35 3.45
CA GLY A 199 6.36 -34.07 4.05
C GLY A 199 6.45 -32.88 3.09
N GLY A 200 6.30 -33.11 1.77
CA GLY A 200 6.27 -32.05 0.76
C GLY A 200 7.64 -31.43 0.44
N VAL A 201 7.63 -30.47 -0.49
CA VAL A 201 8.81 -29.73 -0.97
C VAL A 201 8.57 -28.23 -0.78
N LYS A 202 9.63 -27.49 -0.45
CA LYS A 202 9.57 -26.02 -0.38
C LYS A 202 9.95 -25.41 -1.72
N ILE A 203 9.15 -24.47 -2.18
CA ILE A 203 9.39 -23.68 -3.39
C ILE A 203 9.59 -22.24 -2.96
N TYR A 204 10.67 -21.63 -3.43
CA TYR A 204 11.07 -20.27 -3.10
C TYR A 204 11.01 -19.39 -4.34
N ALA A 205 10.63 -18.14 -4.13
CA ALA A 205 10.74 -17.05 -5.08
C ALA A 205 11.63 -15.96 -4.45
N GLU A 206 12.71 -15.59 -5.13
CA GLU A 206 13.70 -14.62 -4.64
C GLU A 206 13.79 -13.42 -5.59
N ALA A 207 13.87 -12.22 -5.02
CA ALA A 207 14.22 -11.01 -5.74
C ALA A 207 14.98 -10.05 -4.80
N TYR A 208 16.03 -9.41 -5.31
CA TYR A 208 16.81 -8.39 -4.57
C TYR A 208 17.27 -8.82 -3.15
N GLY A 209 17.57 -10.11 -2.95
CA GLY A 209 18.00 -10.66 -1.66
C GLY A 209 16.88 -10.88 -0.63
N VAL A 210 15.62 -10.70 -1.01
CA VAL A 210 14.44 -11.10 -0.23
C VAL A 210 13.89 -12.38 -0.83
N GLU A 211 13.49 -13.32 0.02
CA GLU A 211 12.88 -14.57 -0.38
C GLU A 211 11.49 -14.75 0.22
N GLY A 212 10.57 -15.27 -0.57
CA GLY A 212 9.28 -15.80 -0.13
C GLY A 212 9.21 -17.29 -0.47
N TYR A 213 8.52 -18.08 0.35
CA TYR A 213 8.39 -19.51 0.09
C TYR A 213 7.02 -20.05 0.49
N PHE A 214 6.65 -21.17 -0.11
CA PHE A 214 5.52 -21.98 0.31
C PHE A 214 5.90 -23.45 0.29
N LYS A 215 5.12 -24.26 1.01
CA LYS A 215 5.29 -25.70 1.07
C LYS A 215 4.25 -26.38 0.18
N LEU A 216 4.72 -27.22 -0.74
CA LEU A 216 3.90 -28.00 -1.66
C LEU A 216 3.88 -29.46 -1.23
N TYR A 217 2.69 -30.00 -0.94
CA TYR A 217 2.53 -31.42 -0.70
C TYR A 217 2.44 -32.19 -2.01
N CYS A 218 3.40 -33.08 -2.24
CA CYS A 218 3.51 -33.91 -3.44
C CYS A 218 3.00 -35.31 -3.11
N VAL A 219 1.86 -35.70 -3.67
CA VAL A 219 1.17 -36.97 -3.39
C VAL A 219 1.18 -37.84 -4.65
N GLU A 220 1.08 -39.16 -4.50
CA GLU A 220 0.94 -40.08 -5.65
C GLU A 220 -0.35 -39.87 -6.42
#